data_AF-A0A2E7H2Z8-F1
#
_entry.id   AF-A0A2E7H2Z8-F1
#
_cell.length_a   1.000
_cell.length_b   1.000
_cell.length_c   1.000
_cell.angle_alpha   90.00
_cell.angle_beta   90.00
_cell.angle_gamma   90.00
#
_symmetry.space_group_name_H-M   'P 1'
#
loop_
_entity.id
_entity.type
_entity.pdbx_description
1 polymer ?
#
loop_
_entity_poly.entity_id
_entity_poly.type
_entity_poly.pdbx_seq_one_letter_code
_entity_poly.pdbx_strand_id
1 'polypeptide(L)'
;MNNVLGLKSLMICCILMTFYVVSNAQETDCAGVVNGLALEDECGDCQSAYVYNFITHSVTFVATEDEADLGPNDILVLPDDPGNPYWNQSCSSVLGCTDPMACNFDYLATEDDGTCGMTDDCGDCQLPYCYNPVTHEVSYTAAADCGNVWVSGDMLSNPAMNPYWNASCDVPGCTYSGACNYFMGANMDDGSCDYESCVISGCTYESALNYSPDATEDDGSCEFSSCLADLNSDGIVGTQDLLMFLSEFGFSCN
;
A
#
# COMPACT_ATOMS: atom_id res chain seq x y z
N MET A 1 36.37 -41.19 49.07
CA MET A 1 35.87 -40.40 47.92
C MET A 1 35.19 -39.17 48.50
N ASN A 2 35.80 -37.99 48.25
CA ASN A 2 35.28 -36.62 48.10
C ASN A 2 33.89 -36.29 48.66
N ASN A 3 33.60 -35.14 49.28
CA ASN A 3 34.37 -33.93 49.57
C ASN A 3 33.64 -33.15 50.69
N VAL A 4 34.37 -32.24 51.33
CA VAL A 4 34.19 -31.73 52.69
C VAL A 4 33.12 -30.63 52.82
N LEU A 5 32.26 -30.78 53.85
CA LEU A 5 31.54 -29.70 54.53
C LEU A 5 32.47 -28.95 55.50
N GLY A 6 32.42 -27.61 55.47
CA GLY A 6 32.21 -26.80 56.68
C GLY A 6 33.38 -26.38 57.58
N LEU A 7 33.45 -25.05 57.76
CA LEU A 7 33.65 -24.28 59.01
C LEU A 7 35.06 -24.01 59.61
N LYS A 8 35.21 -22.71 59.95
CA LYS A 8 35.82 -22.08 61.16
C LYS A 8 37.28 -21.57 61.14
N SER A 9 37.38 -20.24 61.08
CA SER A 9 37.76 -19.32 62.19
C SER A 9 39.24 -19.05 62.56
N LEU A 10 39.53 -17.73 62.67
CA LEU A 10 40.55 -17.01 63.48
C LEU A 10 42.04 -17.20 63.10
N MET A 11 42.99 -16.25 63.17
CA MET A 11 43.17 -14.79 63.34
C MET A 11 44.69 -14.59 63.61
N ILE A 12 45.21 -13.34 63.61
CA ILE A 12 46.55 -12.83 64.05
C ILE A 12 47.45 -12.45 62.84
N CYS A 13 47.92 -11.21 62.62
CA CYS A 13 48.48 -10.24 63.59
C CYS A 13 48.48 -8.76 63.08
N CYS A 14 48.01 -7.88 63.96
CA CYS A 14 48.44 -6.52 64.34
C CYS A 14 48.91 -5.40 63.36
N ILE A 15 48.05 -4.36 63.35
CA ILE A 15 48.29 -2.95 63.77
C ILE A 15 49.30 -2.10 62.98
N LEU A 16 48.76 -1.14 62.21
CA LEU A 16 49.13 0.28 62.31
C LEU A 16 47.94 1.16 61.89
N MET A 17 47.62 2.12 62.75
CA MET A 17 46.50 3.04 62.66
C MET A 17 46.55 3.91 61.40
N THR A 18 45.46 3.91 60.64
CA THR A 18 44.93 5.14 60.03
C THR A 18 43.41 5.07 60.07
N PHE A 19 42.83 5.81 61.02
CA PHE A 19 41.48 6.35 60.85
C PHE A 19 41.50 7.21 59.59
N TYR A 20 40.86 6.77 58.51
CA TYR A 20 40.60 7.61 57.34
C TYR A 20 39.21 7.27 56.76
N VAL A 21 38.25 8.10 57.18
CA VAL A 21 37.01 8.51 56.50
C VAL A 21 36.11 7.40 55.95
N VAL A 22 34.98 7.18 56.63
CA VAL A 22 33.74 6.77 55.97
C VAL A 22 33.45 7.85 54.93
N SER A 23 33.80 7.63 53.66
CA SER A 23 33.34 8.51 52.59
C SER A 23 31.83 8.28 52.48
N ASN A 24 31.06 9.20 53.06
CA ASN A 24 29.71 9.50 52.64
C ASN A 24 29.78 9.81 51.14
N ALA A 25 29.68 8.79 50.29
CA ALA A 25 29.27 9.02 48.91
C ALA A 25 27.78 9.30 49.02
N GLN A 26 27.41 10.57 49.22
CA GLN A 26 26.02 10.96 49.10
C GLN A 26 25.61 10.64 47.66
N GLU A 27 24.58 9.82 47.50
CA GLU A 27 24.10 9.45 46.16
C GLU A 27 23.69 10.72 45.43
N THR A 28 24.19 10.86 44.21
CA THR A 28 23.87 11.99 43.35
C THR A 28 22.77 11.52 42.43
N ASP A 29 21.71 12.32 42.31
CA ASP A 29 20.60 12.05 41.43
C ASP A 29 21.00 12.21 39.95
N CYS A 30 20.10 11.89 39.01
CA CYS A 30 20.42 11.99 37.58
C CYS A 30 20.71 13.43 37.12
N ALA A 31 20.29 14.44 37.89
CA ALA A 31 20.51 15.86 37.62
C ALA A 31 21.85 16.38 38.19
N GLY A 32 22.64 15.51 38.83
CA GLY A 32 23.91 15.88 39.43
C GLY A 32 23.77 16.50 40.82
N VAL A 33 22.60 16.38 41.47
CA VAL A 33 22.29 16.93 42.77
C VAL A 33 22.50 15.88 43.85
N VAL A 34 23.30 16.24 44.85
CA VAL A 34 23.62 15.38 45.98
C VAL A 34 22.38 15.20 46.87
N ASN A 35 21.96 13.96 47.10
CA ASN A 35 20.67 13.61 47.72
C ASN A 35 19.47 14.27 47.01
N GLY A 36 19.55 14.44 45.68
CA GLY A 36 18.48 14.99 44.89
C GLY A 36 17.33 14.02 44.65
N LEU A 37 16.22 14.54 44.14
CA LEU A 37 14.98 13.80 43.88
C LEU A 37 14.79 13.38 42.42
N ALA A 38 15.70 13.76 41.51
CA ALA A 38 15.56 13.43 40.10
C ALA A 38 15.85 11.96 39.81
N LEU A 39 15.02 11.31 38.99
CA LEU A 39 15.23 9.92 38.57
C LEU A 39 15.29 9.84 37.06
N GLU A 40 16.17 8.96 36.59
CA GLU A 40 16.22 8.57 35.18
C GLU A 40 15.07 7.60 34.92
N ASP A 41 14.22 7.94 33.97
CA ASP A 41 13.09 7.10 33.58
C ASP A 41 13.54 5.96 32.64
N GLU A 42 12.61 5.11 32.18
CA GLU A 42 12.97 3.98 31.32
C GLU A 42 13.51 4.41 29.94
N CYS A 43 13.35 5.68 29.57
CA CYS A 43 13.86 6.26 28.34
C CYS A 43 15.23 6.90 28.47
N GLY A 44 15.79 6.95 29.68
CA GLY A 44 17.03 7.65 29.93
C GLY A 44 16.85 9.16 30.10
N ASP A 45 15.61 9.65 30.24
CA ASP A 45 15.35 11.05 30.53
C ASP A 45 15.41 11.27 32.04
N CYS A 46 16.23 12.25 32.45
CA CYS A 46 16.32 12.64 33.84
C CYS A 46 15.15 13.56 34.21
N GLN A 47 14.18 13.01 34.91
CA GLN A 47 12.98 13.72 35.33
C GLN A 47 13.16 14.28 36.74
N SER A 48 12.92 15.59 36.91
CA SER A 48 12.97 16.25 38.22
C SER A 48 11.63 16.10 38.96
N ALA A 49 11.70 15.98 40.29
CA ALA A 49 10.51 16.13 41.12
C ALA A 49 9.93 17.55 41.01
N TYR A 50 8.64 17.68 41.26
CA TYR A 50 7.98 18.98 41.23
C TYR A 50 6.87 19.09 42.26
N VAL A 51 6.63 20.32 42.70
CA VAL A 51 5.48 20.69 43.51
C VAL A 51 4.36 21.13 42.57
N TYR A 52 3.20 20.50 42.70
CA TYR A 52 2.00 20.82 41.95
C TYR A 52 0.94 21.42 42.86
N ASN A 53 0.45 22.60 42.50
CA ASN A 53 -0.67 23.22 43.19
C ASN A 53 -1.99 22.80 42.54
N PHE A 54 -2.84 22.06 43.25
CA PHE A 54 -4.09 21.54 42.68
C PHE A 54 -5.24 22.56 42.61
N ILE A 55 -5.05 23.80 43.08
CA ILE A 55 -6.02 24.90 42.90
C ILE A 55 -5.64 25.76 41.69
N THR A 56 -4.36 26.12 41.55
CA THR A 56 -3.87 27.00 40.47
C THR A 56 -3.37 26.23 39.25
N HIS A 57 -3.23 24.90 39.35
CA HIS A 57 -2.63 24.03 38.32
C HIS A 57 -1.21 24.45 37.92
N SER A 58 -0.44 25.03 38.85
CA SER A 58 0.94 25.45 38.61
C SER A 58 1.95 24.38 39.05
N VAL A 59 3.02 24.22 38.26
CA VAL A 59 4.13 23.29 38.50
C VAL A 59 5.39 24.08 38.86
N THR A 60 6.07 23.69 39.94
CA THR A 60 7.37 24.24 40.34
C THR A 60 8.34 23.09 40.56
N PHE A 61 9.41 23.00 39.76
CA PHE A 61 10.42 21.95 39.91
C PHE A 61 11.28 22.17 41.16
N VAL A 62 11.62 21.07 41.83
CA VAL A 62 12.43 21.06 43.05
C VAL A 62 13.53 20.01 42.93
N ALA A 63 14.74 20.35 43.35
CA ALA A 63 15.88 19.44 43.23
C ALA A 63 16.02 18.54 44.47
N THR A 64 15.56 18.99 45.64
CA THR A 64 15.67 18.28 46.91
C THR A 64 14.39 18.44 47.74
N GLU A 65 14.18 17.58 48.74
CA GLU A 65 13.03 17.72 49.66
C GLU A 65 13.06 19.03 50.45
N ASP A 66 14.25 19.55 50.76
CA ASP A 66 14.43 20.81 51.50
C ASP A 66 13.98 22.04 50.71
N GLU A 67 13.90 21.93 49.38
CA GLU A 67 13.41 23.00 48.48
C GLU A 67 11.90 22.94 48.25
N ALA A 68 11.24 21.85 48.66
CA ALA A 68 9.80 21.69 48.52
C ALA A 68 9.06 22.46 49.63
N ASP A 69 8.81 23.75 49.40
CA ASP A 69 7.91 24.55 50.24
C ASP A 69 6.44 24.18 49.97
N LEU A 70 5.92 23.21 50.74
CA LEU A 70 4.57 22.69 50.56
C LEU A 70 3.53 23.55 51.29
N GLY A 71 2.71 24.26 50.53
CA GLY A 71 1.50 24.90 51.01
C GLY A 71 0.33 23.92 51.19
N PRO A 72 -0.82 24.39 51.72
CA PRO A 72 -2.00 23.55 51.97
C PRO A 72 -2.62 22.93 50.72
N ASN A 73 -2.30 23.49 49.55
CA ASN A 73 -2.87 23.10 48.26
C ASN A 73 -1.81 22.51 47.31
N ASP A 74 -0.67 22.14 47.85
CA ASP A 74 0.48 21.66 47.11
C ASP A 74 0.69 20.17 47.38
N ILE A 75 1.14 19.45 46.36
CA ILE A 75 1.60 18.07 46.46
C ILE A 75 2.97 17.96 45.81
N LEU A 76 3.92 17.32 46.50
CA LEU A 76 5.17 16.90 45.88
C LEU A 76 4.86 15.67 45.03
N VAL A 77 5.18 15.75 43.74
CA VAL A 77 5.10 14.63 42.79
C VAL A 77 6.53 14.19 42.51
N LEU A 78 6.83 12.94 42.87
CA LEU A 78 8.11 12.32 42.54
C LEU A 78 8.09 11.82 41.09
N PRO A 79 9.25 11.70 40.44
CA PRO A 79 9.32 11.24 39.07
C PRO A 79 8.60 9.91 38.86
N ASP A 80 8.82 8.88 39.69
CA ASP A 80 8.25 7.54 39.56
C ASP A 80 6.85 7.36 40.18
N ASP A 81 6.19 8.45 40.57
CA ASP A 81 4.82 8.37 41.11
C ASP A 81 3.84 7.87 40.03
N PRO A 82 2.98 6.87 40.32
CA PRO A 82 2.00 6.35 39.36
C PRO A 82 1.01 7.38 38.78
N GLY A 83 0.92 8.55 39.41
CA GLY A 83 0.08 9.67 38.97
C GLY A 83 0.82 10.77 38.21
N ASN A 84 2.13 10.63 37.98
CA ASN A 84 2.95 11.60 37.26
C ASN A 84 2.76 11.43 35.73
N PRO A 85 2.12 12.39 35.02
CA PRO A 85 1.90 12.29 33.58
C PRO A 85 3.16 12.50 32.74
N TYR A 86 4.27 12.95 33.34
CA TYR A 86 5.54 13.19 32.66
C TYR A 86 6.48 11.97 32.71
N TRP A 87 6.25 11.05 33.65
CA TRP A 87 7.07 9.85 33.80
C TRP A 87 6.90 8.93 32.58
N ASN A 88 8.00 8.55 31.94
CA ASN A 88 8.00 7.77 30.70
C ASN A 88 7.19 8.42 29.55
N GLN A 89 6.93 9.73 29.59
CA GLN A 89 6.12 10.38 28.55
C GLN A 89 6.83 10.35 27.19
N SER A 90 8.14 10.60 27.18
CA SER A 90 9.02 10.45 26.02
C SER A 90 9.19 8.99 25.59
N CYS A 91 8.81 8.04 26.45
CA CYS A 91 8.68 6.62 26.13
C CYS A 91 7.34 6.25 25.53
N SER A 92 6.45 7.21 25.30
CA SER A 92 5.27 6.95 24.49
C SER A 92 5.78 6.47 23.14
N SER A 93 5.57 5.18 22.86
CA SER A 93 6.02 4.61 21.62
C SER A 93 5.45 5.43 20.48
N VAL A 94 6.35 5.94 19.64
CA VAL A 94 5.94 6.57 18.40
C VAL A 94 5.50 5.40 17.52
N LEU A 95 4.19 5.18 17.49
CA LEU A 95 3.56 4.15 16.68
C LEU A 95 3.66 4.55 15.20
N GLY A 96 4.16 3.63 14.40
CA GLY A 96 4.25 3.78 12.96
C GLY A 96 5.06 2.64 12.35
N CYS A 97 5.24 2.65 11.04
CA CYS A 97 6.00 1.58 10.41
C CYS A 97 7.50 1.69 10.71
N THR A 98 8.07 0.66 11.36
CA THR A 98 9.51 0.59 11.69
C THR A 98 10.36 -0.15 10.65
N ASP A 99 9.73 -0.74 9.63
CA ASP A 99 10.44 -1.45 8.56
C ASP A 99 11.02 -0.45 7.53
N PRO A 100 12.35 -0.34 7.38
CA PRO A 100 12.98 0.57 6.42
C PRO A 100 12.72 0.20 4.95
N MET A 101 12.24 -1.01 4.65
CA MET A 101 11.86 -1.43 3.30
C MET A 101 10.39 -1.13 2.98
N ALA A 102 9.59 -0.73 3.97
CA ALA A 102 8.21 -0.36 3.74
C ALA A 102 8.11 1.02 3.08
N CYS A 103 7.09 1.19 2.24
CA CYS A 103 6.86 2.44 1.50
C CYS A 103 6.38 3.60 2.38
N ASN A 104 5.96 3.32 3.61
CA ASN A 104 5.57 4.30 4.64
C ASN A 104 6.46 4.23 5.88
N PHE A 105 7.71 3.80 5.74
CA PHE A 105 8.69 3.81 6.84
C PHE A 105 8.71 5.16 7.55
N ASP A 106 8.50 5.14 8.87
CA ASP A 106 8.62 6.31 9.73
C ASP A 106 9.90 6.18 10.57
N TYR A 107 10.88 7.02 10.28
CA TYR A 107 12.16 7.04 11.00
C TYR A 107 12.03 7.50 12.46
N LEU A 108 10.90 8.12 12.83
CA LEU A 108 10.59 8.49 14.20
C LEU A 108 9.86 7.38 14.94
N ALA A 109 9.32 6.37 14.23
CA ALA A 109 8.61 5.28 14.88
C ALA A 109 9.58 4.43 15.71
N THR A 110 9.18 4.20 16.97
CA THR A 110 9.92 3.37 17.92
C THR A 110 9.23 2.03 18.17
N GLU A 111 7.99 1.87 17.71
CA GLU A 111 7.21 0.63 17.80
C GLU A 111 6.35 0.46 16.54
N ASP A 112 6.33 -0.75 15.99
CA ASP A 112 5.54 -1.08 14.81
C ASP A 112 4.05 -1.18 15.15
N ASP A 113 3.23 -0.37 14.48
CA ASP A 113 1.77 -0.41 14.62
C ASP A 113 1.09 -1.38 13.64
N GLY A 114 1.90 -2.11 12.86
CA GLY A 114 1.47 -3.10 11.88
C GLY A 114 0.95 -2.48 10.58
N THR A 115 1.10 -1.16 10.39
CA THR A 115 0.66 -0.45 9.19
C THR A 115 1.74 -0.38 8.09
N CYS A 116 2.83 -1.13 8.22
CA CYS A 116 3.88 -1.21 7.19
C CYS A 116 3.32 -1.65 5.83
N GLY A 117 3.43 -0.76 4.85
CA GLY A 117 2.99 -0.96 3.48
C GLY A 117 4.04 -1.56 2.58
N MET A 118 3.56 -2.16 1.49
CA MET A 118 4.39 -2.72 0.43
C MET A 118 4.21 -1.94 -0.86
N THR A 119 5.29 -1.77 -1.62
CA THR A 119 5.21 -1.22 -2.98
C THR A 119 4.78 -2.32 -3.94
N ASP A 120 3.74 -2.08 -4.73
CA ASP A 120 3.31 -3.01 -5.79
C ASP A 120 4.17 -2.87 -7.07
N ASP A 121 3.88 -3.68 -8.08
CA ASP A 121 4.64 -3.67 -9.34
C ASP A 121 4.48 -2.34 -10.13
N CYS A 122 3.46 -1.54 -9.82
CA CYS A 122 3.24 -0.22 -10.40
C CYS A 122 4.04 0.88 -9.68
N GLY A 123 4.62 0.57 -8.53
CA GLY A 123 5.30 1.55 -7.69
C GLY A 123 4.39 2.24 -6.67
N ASP A 124 3.14 1.80 -6.52
CA ASP A 124 2.20 2.38 -5.57
C ASP A 124 2.37 1.78 -4.18
N CYS A 125 2.27 2.63 -3.16
CA CYS A 125 2.37 2.23 -1.77
C CYS A 125 1.03 1.66 -1.30
N GLN A 126 0.96 0.34 -1.20
CA GLN A 126 -0.21 -0.37 -0.68
C GLN A 126 -0.07 -0.47 0.84
N LEU A 127 -0.92 0.26 1.56
CA LEU A 127 -0.98 0.24 3.02
C LEU A 127 -1.94 -0.85 3.51
N PRO A 128 -1.66 -1.51 4.65
CA PRO A 128 -2.65 -2.30 5.37
C PRO A 128 -3.91 -1.49 5.69
N TYR A 129 -5.05 -2.16 5.63
CA TYR A 129 -6.34 -1.54 5.87
C TYR A 129 -7.34 -2.49 6.53
N CYS A 130 -8.32 -1.90 7.20
CA CYS A 130 -9.46 -2.62 7.75
C CYS A 130 -10.60 -2.63 6.71
N TYR A 131 -11.05 -3.84 6.35
CA TYR A 131 -12.12 -4.06 5.39
C TYR A 131 -13.40 -4.52 6.10
N ASN A 132 -14.51 -3.84 5.85
CA ASN A 132 -15.83 -4.27 6.32
C ASN A 132 -16.50 -5.16 5.27
N PRO A 133 -16.66 -6.48 5.51
CA PRO A 133 -17.27 -7.39 4.53
C PRO A 133 -18.78 -7.20 4.37
N VAL A 134 -19.43 -6.41 5.23
CA VAL A 134 -20.86 -6.11 5.15
C VAL A 134 -21.12 -4.85 4.34
N THR A 135 -20.37 -3.77 4.60
CA THR A 135 -20.54 -2.48 3.89
C THR A 135 -19.63 -2.33 2.68
N HIS A 136 -18.62 -3.19 2.54
CA HIS A 136 -17.53 -3.10 1.57
C HIS A 136 -16.71 -1.80 1.70
N GLU A 137 -16.67 -1.20 2.89
CA GLU A 137 -15.89 -0.01 3.17
C GLU A 137 -14.47 -0.36 3.61
N VAL A 138 -13.53 0.49 3.22
CA VAL A 138 -12.11 0.43 3.59
C VAL A 138 -11.80 1.57 4.55
N SER A 139 -11.11 1.27 5.66
CA SER A 139 -10.56 2.28 6.57
C SER A 139 -9.08 2.01 6.87
N TYR A 140 -8.29 3.07 6.92
CA TYR A 140 -6.89 3.02 7.32
C TYR A 140 -6.80 3.33 8.80
N THR A 141 -6.50 2.31 9.60
CA THR A 141 -6.39 2.36 11.04
C THR A 141 -5.31 1.37 11.46
N ALA A 142 -4.80 1.46 12.69
CA ALA A 142 -3.87 0.44 13.18
C ALA A 142 -4.55 -0.93 13.26
N ALA A 143 -3.77 -2.00 13.16
CA ALA A 143 -4.28 -3.37 13.21
C ALA A 143 -5.11 -3.64 14.48
N ALA A 144 -4.69 -3.06 15.61
CA ALA A 144 -5.35 -3.17 16.91
C ALA A 144 -6.76 -2.55 16.94
N ASP A 145 -7.01 -1.56 16.08
CA ASP A 145 -8.28 -0.82 16.03
C ASP A 145 -9.22 -1.36 14.93
N CYS A 146 -8.80 -2.37 14.17
CA CYS A 146 -9.62 -2.94 13.13
C CYS A 146 -10.76 -3.79 13.72
N GLY A 147 -11.97 -3.26 13.70
CA GLY A 147 -13.19 -3.97 14.11
C GLY A 147 -13.71 -5.01 13.11
N ASN A 148 -13.04 -5.19 11.95
CA ASN A 148 -13.46 -6.10 10.88
C ASN A 148 -12.27 -6.96 10.37
N VAL A 149 -12.13 -7.15 9.06
CA VAL A 149 -11.05 -7.95 8.47
C VAL A 149 -9.84 -7.06 8.25
N TRP A 150 -8.75 -7.36 8.95
CA TRP A 150 -7.46 -6.70 8.73
C TRP A 150 -6.76 -7.29 7.51
N VAL A 151 -6.56 -6.49 6.46
CA VAL A 151 -5.86 -6.89 5.23
C VAL A 151 -4.42 -6.38 5.32
N SER A 152 -3.45 -7.30 5.43
CA SER A 152 -2.01 -7.02 5.52
C SER A 152 -1.18 -8.18 4.96
N GLY A 153 0.12 -7.96 4.77
CA GLY A 153 1.07 -8.99 4.31
C GLY A 153 0.62 -9.69 3.03
N ASP A 154 0.63 -11.03 3.04
CA ASP A 154 0.25 -11.87 1.88
C ASP A 154 -1.17 -11.60 1.36
N MET A 155 -2.09 -11.10 2.20
CA MET A 155 -3.43 -10.74 1.75
C MET A 155 -3.44 -9.46 0.92
N LEU A 156 -2.51 -8.55 1.20
CA LEU A 156 -2.35 -7.28 0.49
C LEU A 156 -1.84 -7.50 -0.94
N SER A 157 -0.90 -8.43 -1.11
CA SER A 157 -0.29 -8.76 -2.40
C SER A 157 -0.99 -9.88 -3.19
N ASN A 158 -2.15 -10.33 -2.72
CA ASN A 158 -2.90 -11.39 -3.39
C ASN A 158 -4.01 -10.76 -4.25
N PRO A 159 -3.93 -10.80 -5.59
CA PRO A 159 -4.94 -10.21 -6.47
C PRO A 159 -6.34 -10.81 -6.31
N ALA A 160 -6.44 -12.04 -5.78
CA ALA A 160 -7.74 -12.67 -5.51
C ALA A 160 -8.44 -12.10 -4.26
N MET A 161 -7.69 -11.42 -3.38
CA MET A 161 -8.19 -10.88 -2.10
C MET A 161 -8.14 -9.35 -2.07
N ASN A 162 -7.16 -8.74 -2.72
CA ASN A 162 -7.01 -7.31 -2.85
C ASN A 162 -7.09 -6.90 -4.35
N PRO A 163 -8.27 -6.46 -4.83
CA PRO A 163 -8.42 -6.00 -6.21
C PRO A 163 -7.70 -4.67 -6.49
N TYR A 164 -7.15 -4.00 -5.47
CA TYR A 164 -6.39 -2.76 -5.63
C TYR A 164 -4.89 -2.99 -5.87
N TRP A 165 -4.40 -4.22 -5.70
CA TRP A 165 -3.01 -4.56 -6.00
C TRP A 165 -2.75 -4.47 -7.51
N ASN A 166 -1.81 -3.62 -7.95
CA ASN A 166 -1.46 -3.39 -9.36
C ASN A 166 -2.56 -2.65 -10.18
N ALA A 167 -3.68 -2.25 -9.56
CA ALA A 167 -4.82 -1.66 -10.27
C ALA A 167 -4.51 -0.31 -10.96
N SER A 168 -3.46 0.38 -10.52
CA SER A 168 -3.11 1.72 -10.99
C SER A 168 -2.36 1.73 -12.33
N CYS A 169 -1.65 0.64 -12.65
CA CYS A 169 -1.01 0.49 -13.95
C CYS A 169 -1.71 -0.51 -14.86
N ASP A 170 -2.91 -0.97 -14.47
CA ASP A 170 -3.86 -1.56 -15.38
C ASP A 170 -4.33 -0.48 -16.38
N VAL A 171 -4.00 -0.71 -17.64
CA VAL A 171 -4.45 0.07 -18.78
C VAL A 171 -5.55 -0.74 -19.47
N PRO A 172 -6.83 -0.43 -19.18
CA PRO A 172 -7.94 -1.15 -19.79
C PRO A 172 -8.07 -0.81 -21.28
N GLY A 173 -8.41 -1.81 -22.07
CA GLY A 173 -8.78 -1.66 -23.47
C GLY A 173 -8.71 -2.99 -24.21
N CYS A 174 -9.05 -3.00 -25.50
CA CYS A 174 -9.00 -4.23 -26.26
C CYS A 174 -7.56 -4.72 -26.45
N THR A 175 -7.26 -5.92 -25.95
CA THR A 175 -5.91 -6.52 -26.01
C THR A 175 -5.69 -7.42 -27.24
N TYR A 176 -6.74 -7.66 -28.02
CA TYR A 176 -6.70 -8.58 -29.16
C TYR A 176 -6.36 -7.84 -30.45
N SER A 177 -5.18 -8.13 -31.02
CA SER A 177 -4.69 -7.48 -32.25
C SER A 177 -5.58 -7.61 -33.50
N GLY A 178 -6.55 -8.55 -33.50
CA GLY A 178 -7.52 -8.72 -34.56
C GLY A 178 -8.78 -7.86 -34.43
N ALA A 179 -8.93 -7.11 -33.33
CA ALA A 179 -10.07 -6.21 -33.13
C ALA A 179 -9.81 -4.84 -33.77
N CYS A 180 -10.90 -4.23 -34.24
CA CYS A 180 -10.94 -2.90 -34.84
C CYS A 180 -10.47 -1.80 -33.89
N ASN A 181 -10.71 -1.97 -32.59
CA ASN A 181 -10.30 -1.05 -31.53
C ASN A 181 -9.14 -1.58 -30.68
N TYR A 182 -8.30 -2.47 -31.24
CA TYR A 182 -7.09 -2.94 -30.56
C TYR A 182 -6.24 -1.77 -30.04
N PHE A 183 -5.88 -1.82 -28.76
CA PHE A 183 -5.03 -0.84 -28.13
C PHE A 183 -3.72 -1.48 -27.67
N MET A 184 -2.61 -1.15 -28.33
CA MET A 184 -1.28 -1.67 -27.98
C MET A 184 -0.83 -1.32 -26.55
N GLY A 185 -1.38 -0.24 -25.98
CA GLY A 185 -1.11 0.16 -24.60
C GLY A 185 -1.92 -0.61 -23.56
N ALA A 186 -2.96 -1.36 -23.96
CA ALA A 186 -3.77 -2.12 -23.03
C ALA A 186 -3.00 -3.34 -22.52
N ASN A 187 -3.00 -3.55 -21.21
CA ASN A 187 -2.51 -4.76 -20.55
C ASN A 187 -3.63 -5.56 -19.87
N MET A 188 -4.84 -5.00 -19.82
CA MET A 188 -6.05 -5.63 -19.32
C MET A 188 -7.16 -5.50 -20.35
N ASP A 189 -7.77 -6.63 -20.72
CA ASP A 189 -8.96 -6.63 -21.57
C ASP A 189 -10.19 -6.20 -20.79
N ASP A 190 -10.82 -5.09 -21.21
CA ASP A 190 -12.03 -4.55 -20.58
C ASP A 190 -13.33 -5.04 -21.24
N GLY A 191 -13.23 -6.00 -22.16
CA GLY A 191 -14.34 -6.52 -22.94
C GLY A 191 -14.86 -5.54 -23.99
N SER A 192 -14.16 -4.44 -24.26
CA SER A 192 -14.56 -3.46 -25.28
C SER A 192 -14.23 -3.89 -26.72
N CYS A 193 -13.59 -5.03 -26.93
CA CYS A 193 -13.14 -5.47 -28.26
C CYS A 193 -14.28 -5.52 -29.28
N ASP A 194 -14.10 -4.75 -30.34
CA ASP A 194 -15.00 -4.61 -31.47
C ASP A 194 -14.35 -5.26 -32.69
N TYR A 195 -15.05 -6.19 -33.33
CA TYR A 195 -14.58 -6.92 -34.50
C TYR A 195 -15.30 -6.53 -35.79
N GLU A 196 -16.28 -5.62 -35.71
CA GLU A 196 -17.18 -5.31 -36.82
C GLU A 196 -17.06 -3.86 -37.29
N SER A 197 -16.72 -2.89 -36.44
CA SER A 197 -16.74 -1.46 -36.87
C SER A 197 -15.74 -1.08 -37.94
N CYS A 198 -14.64 -1.83 -38.07
CA CYS A 198 -13.66 -1.67 -39.15
C CYS A 198 -13.95 -2.57 -40.36
N VAL A 199 -14.95 -3.44 -40.26
CA VAL A 199 -15.43 -4.21 -41.39
C VAL A 199 -16.30 -3.31 -42.25
N ILE A 200 -15.81 -3.00 -43.43
CA ILE A 200 -16.58 -2.26 -44.42
C ILE A 200 -17.23 -3.30 -45.34
N SER A 201 -18.52 -3.51 -45.17
CA SER A 201 -19.33 -4.39 -46.00
C SER A 201 -19.60 -3.74 -47.38
N GLY A 202 -19.41 -4.50 -48.45
CA GLY A 202 -19.74 -4.08 -49.81
C GLY A 202 -19.13 -5.02 -50.85
N CYS A 203 -19.38 -4.78 -52.14
CA CYS A 203 -18.84 -5.66 -53.16
C CYS A 203 -17.31 -5.58 -53.26
N THR A 204 -16.61 -6.70 -53.01
CA THR A 204 -15.13 -6.76 -53.04
C THR A 204 -14.54 -7.16 -54.39
N TYR A 205 -15.38 -7.48 -55.39
CA TYR A 205 -14.94 -7.93 -56.70
C TYR A 205 -14.74 -6.74 -57.66
N GLU A 206 -13.50 -6.47 -58.08
CA GLU A 206 -13.17 -5.37 -59.02
C GLU A 206 -13.95 -5.43 -60.35
N SER A 207 -14.47 -6.60 -60.73
CA SER A 207 -15.27 -6.80 -61.94
C SER A 207 -16.76 -6.48 -61.80
N ALA A 208 -17.23 -6.14 -60.61
CA ALA A 208 -18.63 -5.75 -60.37
C ALA A 208 -18.87 -4.27 -60.69
N LEU A 209 -20.08 -3.94 -61.13
CA LEU A 209 -20.55 -2.59 -61.41
C LEU A 209 -20.62 -1.70 -60.16
N ASN A 210 -20.83 -2.31 -59.00
CA ASN A 210 -20.89 -1.66 -57.69
C ASN A 210 -19.70 -2.04 -56.79
N TYR A 211 -18.55 -2.37 -57.38
CA TYR A 211 -17.30 -2.59 -56.64
C TYR A 211 -17.00 -1.42 -55.69
N SER A 212 -16.73 -1.74 -54.43
CA SER A 212 -16.31 -0.78 -53.42
C SER A 212 -14.86 -1.06 -53.04
N PRO A 213 -13.90 -0.17 -53.38
CA PRO A 213 -12.50 -0.38 -53.04
C PRO A 213 -12.21 -0.30 -51.54
N ASP A 214 -13.11 0.31 -50.77
CA ASP A 214 -13.01 0.38 -49.31
C ASP A 214 -13.63 -0.85 -48.64
N ALA A 215 -14.36 -1.71 -49.36
CA ALA A 215 -14.97 -2.91 -48.78
C ALA A 215 -13.91 -3.94 -48.40
N THR A 216 -13.95 -4.39 -47.16
CA THR A 216 -13.08 -5.42 -46.59
C THR A 216 -13.76 -6.79 -46.52
N GLU A 217 -15.10 -6.83 -46.62
CA GLU A 217 -15.90 -8.04 -46.62
C GLU A 217 -17.01 -7.95 -47.66
N ASP A 218 -17.21 -9.04 -48.42
CA ASP A 218 -18.28 -9.14 -49.41
C ASP A 218 -19.63 -9.36 -48.73
N ASP A 219 -20.57 -8.44 -48.93
CA ASP A 219 -21.92 -8.51 -48.38
C ASP A 219 -22.94 -9.19 -49.32
N GLY A 220 -22.45 -9.70 -50.45
CA GLY A 220 -23.28 -10.33 -51.48
C GLY A 220 -24.09 -9.32 -52.32
N SER A 221 -23.82 -8.02 -52.20
CA SER A 221 -24.48 -6.99 -53.01
C SER A 221 -23.95 -6.87 -54.44
N CYS A 222 -22.90 -7.60 -54.82
CA CYS A 222 -22.24 -7.46 -56.12
C CYS A 222 -23.18 -7.58 -57.32
N GLU A 223 -23.22 -6.51 -58.11
CA GLU A 223 -23.90 -6.45 -59.39
C GLU A 223 -22.87 -6.65 -60.49
N PHE A 224 -22.89 -7.78 -61.16
CA PHE A 224 -22.12 -7.95 -62.38
C PHE A 224 -22.98 -7.47 -63.54
N SER A 225 -22.38 -6.69 -64.45
CA SER A 225 -22.99 -6.50 -65.76
C SER A 225 -23.29 -7.89 -66.29
N SER A 226 -24.52 -8.14 -66.76
CA SER A 226 -24.74 -9.24 -67.69
C SER A 226 -23.61 -9.16 -68.70
N CYS A 227 -22.91 -10.27 -68.89
CA CYS A 227 -21.73 -10.30 -69.71
C CYS A 227 -22.14 -9.69 -71.07
N LEU A 228 -21.30 -8.90 -71.75
CA LEU A 228 -21.71 -8.30 -73.04
C LEU A 228 -22.15 -9.35 -74.08
N ALA A 229 -21.81 -10.62 -73.84
CA ALA A 229 -22.19 -11.78 -74.62
C ALA A 229 -23.27 -12.66 -73.96
N ASP A 230 -23.86 -12.26 -72.83
CA ASP A 230 -25.13 -12.79 -72.30
C ASP A 230 -26.26 -12.01 -72.97
N LEU A 231 -26.63 -12.47 -74.16
CA LEU A 231 -27.58 -11.78 -75.02
C LEU A 231 -29.03 -12.05 -74.60
N ASN A 232 -29.26 -13.09 -73.80
CA ASN A 232 -30.59 -13.46 -73.31
C ASN A 232 -30.87 -13.02 -71.86
N SER A 233 -29.88 -12.43 -71.18
CA SER A 233 -29.92 -11.99 -69.78
C SER A 233 -30.19 -13.10 -68.76
N ASP A 234 -29.72 -14.32 -69.02
CA ASP A 234 -29.87 -15.45 -68.10
C ASP A 234 -28.73 -15.58 -67.06
N GLY A 235 -27.73 -14.69 -67.15
CA GLY A 235 -26.60 -14.60 -66.24
C GLY A 235 -25.44 -15.53 -66.61
N ILE A 236 -25.47 -16.20 -67.76
CA ILE A 236 -24.43 -17.13 -68.23
C ILE A 236 -24.09 -16.80 -69.69
N VAL A 237 -22.81 -16.79 -70.07
CA VAL A 237 -22.43 -16.84 -71.51
C VAL A 237 -22.42 -18.29 -71.97
N GLY A 238 -23.53 -18.75 -72.53
CA GLY A 238 -23.74 -20.13 -72.93
C GLY A 238 -23.82 -20.35 -74.43
N THR A 239 -24.11 -21.60 -74.82
CA THR A 239 -24.42 -21.93 -76.22
C THR A 239 -25.65 -21.18 -76.72
N GLN A 240 -26.57 -20.84 -75.82
CA GLN A 240 -27.80 -20.13 -76.17
C GLN A 240 -27.50 -18.71 -76.64
N ASP A 241 -26.57 -18.00 -75.98
CA ASP A 241 -26.13 -16.67 -76.37
C ASP A 241 -25.30 -16.68 -77.64
N LEU A 242 -24.41 -17.68 -77.78
CA LEU A 242 -23.68 -17.88 -79.03
C LEU A 242 -24.65 -18.11 -80.20
N LEU A 243 -25.70 -18.90 -79.99
CA LEU A 243 -26.73 -19.14 -81.01
C LEU A 243 -27.53 -17.86 -81.31
N MET A 244 -27.83 -17.04 -80.31
CA MET A 244 -28.47 -15.74 -80.51
C MET A 244 -27.59 -14.80 -81.33
N PHE A 245 -26.30 -14.67 -80.97
CA PHE A 245 -25.34 -13.90 -81.75
C PHE A 245 -25.26 -14.38 -83.20
N LEU A 246 -25.10 -15.69 -83.41
CA LEU A 246 -25.00 -16.28 -84.74
C LEU A 246 -26.31 -16.16 -85.55
N SER A 247 -27.47 -16.06 -84.89
CA SER A 247 -28.75 -15.87 -85.57
C SER A 247 -28.91 -14.48 -86.18
N GLU A 248 -28.26 -13.47 -85.59
CA GLU A 248 -28.29 -12.08 -86.06
C GLU A 248 -26.98 -11.64 -86.74
N PHE A 249 -25.96 -12.50 -86.73
CA PHE A 249 -24.66 -12.23 -87.33
C PHE A 249 -24.78 -11.95 -88.83
N GLY A 250 -24.50 -10.70 -89.23
CA GLY A 250 -24.56 -10.25 -90.62
C GLY A 250 -25.86 -9.54 -91.01
N PHE A 251 -26.80 -9.34 -90.08
CA PHE A 251 -27.93 -8.43 -90.31
C PHE A 251 -27.45 -6.96 -90.33
N SER A 252 -28.02 -6.16 -91.22
CA SER A 252 -27.76 -4.72 -91.30
C SER A 252 -28.66 -3.96 -90.32
N CYS A 253 -28.07 -3.22 -89.38
CA CYS A 253 -28.81 -2.26 -88.56
C CYS A 253 -29.14 -1.02 -89.40
N ASN A 254 -30.43 -0.64 -89.49
CA ASN A 254 -30.89 0.64 -90.05
C ASN A 254 -31.25 1.60 -88.93
#